data_AF-A0A920TV86-F1
#
_entry.id   AF-A0A920TV86-F1
#
_cell.length_a   1.000
_cell.length_b   1.000
_cell.length_c   1.000
_cell.angle_alpha   90.00
_cell.angle_beta   90.00
_cell.angle_gamma   90.00
#
_symmetry.space_group_name_H-M   'P 1'
#
loop_
_entity.id
_entity.type
_entity.pdbx_description
1 polymer ?
#
loop_
_entity_poly.entity_id
_entity_poly.type
_entity_poly.pdbx_seq_one_letter_code
_entity_poly.pdbx_strand_id
1 'polypeptide(L)'
;MFRRVASNLSQADLNYGATETPKRVSTEDEFYDVMTRLEFLPNSPTLMNAGRELQQFLPVLSFPVDDSLSSIFSRVKETALIHKSGGGTGFAFSRLRPEGDVVGSTGGVASGPVSFINAFDAATDVVKQGGTRRGANMGILNVTHPDILKFITAQGRWYKLTNFNIPGGCN
;
A
#
# COMPACT_ATOMS: atom_id res chain seq x y z
N MET A 1 -10.81 -21.81 9.50
CA MET A 1 -10.45 -20.51 8.88
C MET A 1 -11.69 -19.77 8.36
N PHE A 2 -12.42 -20.29 7.37
CA PHE A 2 -13.54 -19.59 6.72
C PHE A 2 -14.64 -19.11 7.67
N ARG A 3 -15.02 -19.91 8.68
CA ARG A 3 -16.02 -19.50 9.67
C ARG A 3 -15.65 -18.22 10.42
N ARG A 4 -14.37 -18.06 10.78
CA ARG A 4 -13.85 -16.84 11.41
C ARG A 4 -14.00 -15.62 10.48
N VAL A 5 -13.67 -15.79 9.20
CA VAL A 5 -13.76 -14.71 8.22
C VAL A 5 -15.22 -14.33 8.01
N ALA A 6 -16.10 -15.31 7.79
CA ALA A 6 -17.53 -15.10 7.61
C ALA A 6 -18.17 -14.38 8.82
N SER A 7 -17.84 -14.82 10.04
CA SER A 7 -18.38 -14.22 11.27
C SER A 7 -17.90 -12.79 11.51
N ASN A 8 -16.68 -12.45 11.07
CA ASN A 8 -16.17 -11.09 11.16
C ASN A 8 -16.80 -10.19 10.09
N LEU A 9 -16.97 -10.69 8.85
CA LEU A 9 -17.60 -9.93 7.77
C LEU A 9 -19.09 -9.66 8.02
N SER A 10 -19.82 -10.61 8.60
CA SER A 10 -21.25 -10.43 8.91
C SER A 10 -21.51 -9.34 9.95
N GLN A 11 -20.51 -8.92 10.73
CA GLN A 11 -20.67 -7.80 11.68
C GLN A 11 -21.01 -6.47 10.99
N ALA A 12 -20.68 -6.31 9.71
CA ALA A 12 -21.04 -5.13 8.94
C ALA A 12 -22.56 -4.92 8.86
N ASP A 13 -23.37 -5.99 8.95
CA ASP A 13 -24.83 -5.91 8.94
C ASP A 13 -25.39 -5.09 10.12
N LEU A 14 -24.66 -5.03 11.24
CA LEU A 14 -25.03 -4.22 12.40
C LEU A 14 -25.06 -2.72 12.05
N ASN A 15 -24.21 -2.28 11.11
CA ASN A 15 -24.21 -0.90 10.63
C ASN A 15 -25.43 -0.56 9.76
N TYR A 16 -26.17 -1.58 9.29
CA TYR A 16 -27.35 -1.45 8.44
C TYR A 16 -28.65 -1.86 9.16
N GLY A 17 -28.66 -1.76 10.48
CA GLY A 17 -29.85 -1.97 11.31
C GLY A 17 -30.27 -3.42 11.49
N ALA A 18 -29.40 -4.38 11.19
CA ALA A 18 -29.64 -5.78 11.57
C ALA A 18 -29.56 -5.93 13.09
N THR A 19 -30.54 -6.62 13.68
CA THR A 19 -30.45 -7.13 15.06
C THR A 19 -29.61 -8.42 15.08
N GLU A 20 -29.03 -8.75 16.24
CA GLU A 20 -28.01 -9.80 16.37
C GLU A 20 -28.38 -11.21 15.87
N THR A 21 -29.65 -11.52 15.62
CA THR A 21 -30.11 -12.93 15.65
C THR A 21 -30.49 -13.57 14.30
N PRO A 22 -31.41 -13.06 13.45
CA PRO A 22 -31.74 -13.80 12.22
C PRO A 22 -30.87 -13.39 11.02
N LYS A 23 -30.78 -12.08 10.75
CA LYS A 23 -30.21 -11.58 9.50
C LYS A 23 -28.69 -11.76 9.45
N ARG A 24 -28.01 -11.39 10.53
CA ARG A 24 -26.55 -11.52 10.65
C ARG A 24 -26.08 -12.98 10.55
N VAL A 25 -26.81 -13.90 11.17
CA VAL A 25 -26.48 -15.34 11.16
C VAL A 25 -26.68 -15.91 9.76
N SER A 26 -27.77 -15.55 9.07
CA SER A 26 -27.98 -15.92 7.66
C SER A 26 -26.83 -15.45 6.76
N THR A 27 -26.42 -14.18 6.90
CA THR A 27 -25.30 -13.62 6.13
C THR A 27 -23.97 -14.34 6.45
N GLU A 28 -23.72 -14.67 7.72
CA GLU A 28 -22.53 -15.46 8.11
C GLU A 28 -22.50 -16.83 7.42
N ASP A 29 -23.63 -17.54 7.42
CA ASP A 29 -23.73 -18.86 6.79
C ASP A 29 -23.56 -18.76 5.27
N GLU A 30 -24.17 -17.76 4.61
CA GLU A 30 -23.96 -17.51 3.18
C GLU A 30 -22.49 -17.25 2.83
N PHE A 31 -21.80 -16.39 3.58
CA PHE A 31 -20.38 -16.13 3.37
C PHE A 31 -19.54 -17.39 3.59
N TYR A 32 -19.86 -18.20 4.60
CA TYR A 32 -19.16 -19.45 4.87
C TYR A 32 -19.32 -20.45 3.72
N ASP A 33 -20.53 -20.60 3.22
CA ASP A 33 -20.87 -21.54 2.14
C ASP A 33 -20.17 -21.18 0.83
N VAL A 34 -20.27 -19.92 0.41
CA VAL A 34 -19.65 -19.46 -0.85
C VAL A 34 -18.12 -19.61 -0.78
N MET A 35 -17.50 -19.33 0.38
CA MET A 35 -16.05 -19.51 0.56
C MET A 35 -15.64 -20.98 0.60
N THR A 36 -16.43 -21.87 1.20
CA THR A 36 -16.11 -23.31 1.27
C THR A 36 -16.33 -24.03 -0.06
N ARG A 37 -17.29 -23.57 -0.87
CA ARG A 37 -17.50 -24.02 -2.25
C ARG A 37 -16.53 -23.42 -3.26
N LEU A 38 -15.67 -22.50 -2.82
CA LEU A 38 -14.70 -21.78 -3.66
C LEU A 38 -15.36 -20.97 -4.79
N GLU A 39 -16.63 -20.63 -4.64
CA GLU A 39 -17.37 -19.77 -5.58
C GLU A 39 -16.87 -18.31 -5.50
N PHE A 40 -16.45 -17.89 -4.31
CA PHE A 40 -15.79 -16.61 -4.07
C PHE A 40 -14.78 -16.74 -2.93
N LEU A 41 -13.60 -16.13 -3.11
CA LEU A 41 -12.61 -15.98 -2.07
C LEU A 41 -12.20 -14.52 -1.96
N PRO A 42 -12.24 -13.93 -0.75
CA PRO A 42 -11.71 -12.60 -0.56
C PRO A 42 -10.18 -12.62 -0.67
N ASN A 43 -9.59 -11.43 -0.83
CA ASN A 43 -8.14 -11.30 -0.94
C ASN A 43 -7.39 -11.88 0.28
N SER A 44 -6.09 -12.11 0.13
CA SER A 44 -5.28 -12.70 1.21
C SER A 44 -5.30 -11.91 2.53
N PRO A 45 -5.21 -10.56 2.55
CA PRO A 45 -5.31 -9.79 3.79
C PRO A 45 -6.61 -10.05 4.55
N THR A 46 -7.75 -10.13 3.86
CA THR A 46 -9.04 -10.46 4.48
C THR A 46 -8.99 -11.85 5.11
N LEU A 47 -8.49 -12.86 4.38
CA LEU A 47 -8.37 -14.22 4.90
C LEU A 47 -7.44 -14.31 6.12
N MET A 48 -6.35 -13.55 6.13
CA MET A 48 -5.33 -13.59 7.17
C MET A 48 -5.74 -12.82 8.43
N ASN A 49 -6.37 -11.66 8.26
CA ASN A 49 -6.57 -10.66 9.33
C ASN A 49 -8.00 -10.59 9.87
N ALA A 50 -9.02 -11.07 9.16
CA ALA A 50 -10.40 -11.04 9.66
C ALA A 50 -10.52 -11.80 10.99
N GLY A 51 -11.12 -11.15 11.99
CA GLY A 51 -11.25 -11.68 13.35
C GLY A 51 -9.95 -11.68 14.17
N ARG A 52 -8.90 -10.97 13.75
CA ARG A 52 -7.66 -10.74 14.53
C ARG A 52 -7.53 -9.28 14.94
N GLU A 53 -6.57 -8.96 15.80
CA GLU A 53 -6.35 -7.62 16.36
C GLU A 53 -6.15 -6.52 15.29
N LEU A 54 -5.43 -6.81 14.21
CA LEU A 54 -5.09 -5.81 13.18
C LEU A 54 -6.26 -5.37 12.29
N GLN A 55 -7.26 -6.25 12.04
CA GLN A 55 -8.46 -5.98 11.21
C GLN A 55 -8.22 -5.24 9.86
N GLN A 56 -7.03 -5.32 9.26
CA GLN A 56 -6.76 -4.67 7.97
C GLN A 56 -7.01 -5.63 6.79
N PHE A 57 -7.99 -5.28 5.94
CA PHE A 57 -8.47 -6.07 4.80
C PHE A 57 -8.06 -5.50 3.43
N LEU A 58 -7.60 -4.24 3.38
CA LEU A 58 -7.21 -3.56 2.17
C LEU A 58 -5.85 -4.08 1.67
N PRO A 59 -5.75 -4.50 0.40
CA PRO A 59 -4.52 -5.04 -0.14
C PRO A 59 -3.52 -3.95 -0.53
N VAL A 60 -4.00 -2.77 -0.92
CA VAL A 60 -3.17 -1.63 -1.32
C VAL A 60 -3.82 -0.33 -0.86
N LEU A 61 -3.03 0.57 -0.28
CA LEU A 61 -3.43 1.93 0.07
C LEU A 61 -2.60 2.93 -0.74
N SER A 62 -3.26 3.90 -1.40
CA SER A 62 -2.58 4.89 -2.24
C SER A 62 -2.60 6.28 -1.61
N PHE A 63 -1.45 6.96 -1.59
CA PHE A 63 -1.30 8.29 -1.00
C PHE A 63 -0.64 9.28 -1.95
N PRO A 64 -1.08 10.55 -1.98
CA PRO A 64 -0.32 11.62 -2.59
C PRO A 64 0.95 11.90 -1.77
N VAL A 65 2.04 12.28 -2.43
CA VAL A 65 3.25 12.78 -1.80
C VAL A 65 3.39 14.24 -2.17
N ASP A 66 3.33 15.14 -1.19
CA ASP A 66 3.50 16.57 -1.45
C ASP A 66 4.98 16.96 -1.45
N ASP A 67 5.28 18.09 -2.09
CA ASP A 67 6.64 18.62 -2.24
C ASP A 67 7.17 19.28 -0.96
N SER A 68 7.26 18.50 0.11
CA SER A 68 7.85 18.90 1.38
C SER A 68 8.45 17.70 2.09
N LEU A 69 9.58 17.91 2.78
CA LEU A 69 10.22 16.84 3.57
C LEU A 69 9.27 16.28 4.66
N SER A 70 8.44 17.13 5.25
CA SER A 70 7.44 16.70 6.22
C SER A 70 6.44 15.72 5.60
N SER A 71 5.85 16.06 4.44
CA SER A 71 4.93 15.15 3.73
C SER A 71 5.63 13.86 3.34
N ILE A 72 6.80 13.93 2.72
CA ILE A 72 7.59 12.77 2.27
C ILE A 72 7.85 11.79 3.42
N PHE A 73 8.42 12.25 4.54
CA PHE A 73 8.77 11.35 5.65
C PHE A 73 7.56 10.94 6.49
N SER A 74 6.48 11.73 6.52
CA SER A 74 5.20 11.27 7.06
C SER A 74 4.65 10.09 6.25
N ARG A 75 4.72 10.14 4.92
CA ARG A 75 4.30 9.01 4.06
C ARG A 75 5.20 7.79 4.26
N VAL A 76 6.51 7.95 4.46
CA VAL A 76 7.42 6.84 4.80
C VAL A 76 7.02 6.16 6.11
N LYS A 77 6.70 6.94 7.15
CA LYS A 77 6.20 6.41 8.43
C LYS A 77 4.91 5.61 8.25
N GLU A 78 3.95 6.15 7.50
CA GLU A 78 2.68 5.46 7.23
C GLU A 78 2.90 4.16 6.43
N THR A 79 3.82 4.17 5.47
CA THR A 79 4.23 2.98 4.72
C THR A 79 4.68 1.87 5.66
N ALA A 80 5.55 2.19 6.61
CA ALA A 80 6.06 1.23 7.59
C ALA A 80 4.92 0.62 8.44
N LEU A 81 3.94 1.43 8.87
CA LEU A 81 2.80 0.96 9.65
C LEU A 81 1.88 0.05 8.81
N ILE A 82 1.64 0.40 7.55
CA ILE A 82 0.81 -0.39 6.63
C ILE A 82 1.47 -1.73 6.34
N HIS A 83 2.77 -1.74 6.04
CA HIS A 83 3.53 -2.97 5.80
C HIS A 83 3.61 -3.85 7.05
N LYS A 84 3.72 -3.26 8.25
CA LYS A 84 3.61 -4.01 9.52
C LYS A 84 2.28 -4.77 9.62
N SER A 85 1.19 -4.21 9.10
CA SER A 85 -0.13 -4.88 9.06
C SER A 85 -0.35 -5.82 7.86
N GLY A 86 0.63 -5.94 6.96
CA GLY A 86 0.59 -6.81 5.78
C GLY A 86 -0.09 -6.20 4.54
N GLY A 87 -0.38 -4.90 4.56
CA GLY A 87 -0.89 -4.17 3.40
C GLY A 87 0.23 -3.78 2.43
N GLY A 88 -0.12 -3.53 1.16
CA GLY A 88 0.73 -2.86 0.18
C GLY A 88 0.44 -1.37 0.11
N THR A 89 1.29 -0.62 -0.60
CA THR A 89 1.19 0.84 -0.70
C THR A 89 1.41 1.33 -2.12
N GLY A 90 0.80 2.47 -2.47
CA GLY A 90 0.96 3.15 -3.74
C GLY A 90 1.20 4.65 -3.53
N PHE A 91 2.05 5.26 -4.36
CA PHE A 91 2.43 6.67 -4.22
C PHE A 91 2.49 7.38 -5.57
N ALA A 92 1.90 8.57 -5.61
CA ALA A 92 2.03 9.50 -6.72
C ALA A 92 3.13 10.53 -6.42
N PHE A 93 4.24 10.45 -7.16
CA PHE A 93 5.40 11.31 -6.96
C PHE A 93 5.41 12.56 -7.84
N SER A 94 4.41 12.73 -8.70
CA SER A 94 4.34 13.80 -9.71
C SER A 94 4.28 15.23 -9.15
N ARG A 95 4.03 15.39 -7.84
CA ARG A 95 4.04 16.71 -7.18
C ARG A 95 5.43 17.12 -6.72
N LEU A 96 6.35 16.16 -6.56
CA LEU A 96 7.72 16.46 -6.16
C LEU A 96 8.40 17.25 -7.28
N ARG A 97 9.14 18.29 -6.90
CA ARG A 97 9.92 19.06 -7.86
C ARG A 97 11.01 18.19 -8.52
N PRO A 98 11.41 18.50 -9.76
CA PRO A 98 12.41 17.71 -10.45
C PRO A 98 13.80 17.82 -9.82
N GLU A 99 14.65 16.86 -10.13
CA GLU A 99 16.07 16.93 -9.80
C GLU A 99 16.71 18.19 -10.42
N GLY A 100 17.56 18.88 -9.66
CA GLY A 100 18.17 20.11 -10.14
C GLY A 100 17.39 21.38 -9.80
N ASP A 101 16.14 21.28 -9.36
CA ASP A 101 15.33 22.45 -9.03
C ASP A 101 15.79 23.14 -7.73
N VAL A 102 15.56 24.45 -7.63
CA VAL A 102 16.05 25.26 -6.51
C VAL A 102 15.21 25.02 -5.26
N VAL A 103 15.87 24.74 -4.14
CA VAL A 103 15.23 24.62 -2.83
C VAL A 103 15.29 25.98 -2.13
N GLY A 104 14.20 26.75 -2.24
CA GLY A 104 14.16 28.13 -1.74
C GLY A 104 14.46 28.31 -0.24
N SER A 105 14.26 27.27 0.59
CA SER A 105 14.53 27.33 2.04
C SER A 105 16.00 27.13 2.42
N THR A 106 16.79 26.42 1.61
CA THR A 106 18.19 26.08 1.92
C THR A 106 19.19 26.64 0.91
N GLY A 107 18.71 27.18 -0.22
CA GLY A 107 19.54 27.56 -1.36
C GLY A 107 20.20 26.37 -2.07
N GLY A 108 19.83 25.14 -1.68
CA GLY A 108 20.35 23.91 -2.26
C GLY A 108 19.59 23.48 -3.52
N VAL A 109 19.97 22.31 -4.03
CA VAL A 109 19.41 21.69 -5.22
C VAL A 109 18.56 20.49 -4.81
N ALA A 110 17.40 20.33 -5.45
CA ALA A 110 16.49 19.23 -5.19
C ALA A 110 17.03 17.90 -5.73
N SER A 111 16.84 16.83 -4.96
CA SER A 111 17.28 15.48 -5.34
C SER A 111 16.35 14.78 -6.35
N GLY A 112 15.16 15.35 -6.60
CA GLY A 112 14.13 14.77 -7.48
C GLY A 112 13.37 13.57 -6.89
N PRO A 113 12.27 13.14 -7.55
CA PRO A 113 11.39 12.07 -7.09
C PRO A 113 12.07 10.70 -7.01
N VAL A 114 12.96 10.36 -7.96
CA VAL A 114 13.65 9.06 -7.99
C VAL A 114 14.52 8.85 -6.74
N SER A 115 15.16 9.90 -6.25
CA SER A 115 15.95 9.84 -5.02
C SER A 115 15.08 9.53 -3.80
N PHE A 116 13.89 10.14 -3.70
CA PHE A 116 12.96 9.84 -2.62
C PHE A 116 12.34 8.46 -2.74
N ILE A 117 12.06 7.96 -3.95
CA ILE A 117 11.59 6.57 -4.16
C ILE A 117 12.58 5.57 -3.54
N ASN A 118 13.89 5.79 -3.69
CA ASN A 118 14.90 4.94 -3.04
C ASN A 118 14.81 4.97 -1.50
N ALA A 119 14.45 6.11 -0.90
CA ALA A 119 14.26 6.20 0.54
C ALA A 119 13.05 5.36 1.01
N PHE A 120 11.95 5.36 0.25
CA PHE A 120 10.81 4.47 0.52
C PHE A 120 11.19 2.99 0.34
N ASP A 121 11.98 2.66 -0.69
CA ASP A 121 12.42 1.29 -0.96
C ASP A 121 13.27 0.76 0.20
N ALA A 122 14.24 1.55 0.67
CA ALA A 122 15.08 1.23 1.81
C ALA A 122 14.29 1.10 3.11
N ALA A 123 13.35 2.02 3.38
CA ALA A 123 12.49 1.92 4.54
C ALA A 123 11.65 0.64 4.53
N THR A 124 11.13 0.27 3.36
CA THR A 124 10.38 -0.99 3.17
C THR A 124 11.26 -2.21 3.42
N ASP A 125 12.53 -2.16 3.01
CA ASP A 125 13.50 -3.23 3.21
C ASP A 125 13.73 -3.52 4.70
N VAL A 126 13.83 -2.48 5.52
CA VAL A 126 14.04 -2.59 6.98
C VAL A 126 12.80 -3.13 7.69
N VAL A 127 11.59 -2.79 7.24
CA VAL A 127 10.33 -3.17 7.88
C VAL A 127 9.94 -4.64 7.62
N LYS A 128 10.71 -5.38 6.81
CA LYS A 128 10.49 -6.80 6.48
C LYS A 128 10.39 -7.75 7.67
N GLN A 129 10.85 -7.37 8.86
CA GLN A 129 10.91 -8.27 10.03
C GLN A 129 9.58 -8.41 10.82
N GLY A 130 8.52 -7.69 10.45
CA GLY A 130 7.31 -7.60 11.28
C GLY A 130 6.09 -8.45 10.90
N GLY A 131 6.04 -9.10 9.73
CA GLY A 131 4.77 -9.67 9.20
C GLY A 131 4.92 -10.89 8.28
N THR A 132 3.79 -11.51 7.93
CA THR A 132 3.73 -12.75 7.12
C THR A 132 4.07 -12.53 5.64
N ARG A 133 4.10 -11.29 5.15
CA ARG A 133 4.37 -10.93 3.74
C ARG A 133 5.35 -9.77 3.65
N ARG A 134 6.24 -9.81 2.64
CA ARG A 134 7.13 -8.70 2.28
C ARG A 134 6.30 -7.48 1.86
N GLY A 135 6.66 -6.30 2.36
CA GLY A 135 6.09 -5.03 1.93
C GLY A 135 6.31 -4.78 0.44
N ALA A 136 5.30 -4.24 -0.23
CA ALA A 136 5.34 -3.94 -1.66
C ALA A 136 4.78 -2.54 -1.90
N ASN A 137 5.49 -1.76 -2.72
CA ASN A 137 5.10 -0.42 -3.11
C ASN A 137 4.83 -0.34 -4.61
N MET A 138 3.95 0.57 -4.99
CA MET A 138 3.79 1.04 -6.36
C MET A 138 4.15 2.52 -6.43
N GLY A 139 5.02 2.90 -7.36
CA GLY A 139 5.32 4.30 -7.64
C GLY A 139 4.71 4.70 -8.98
N ILE A 140 4.07 5.86 -9.03
CA ILE A 140 3.61 6.46 -10.29
C ILE A 140 4.20 7.86 -10.45
N LEU A 141 4.59 8.18 -11.68
CA LEU A 141 5.06 9.50 -12.08
C LEU A 141 4.38 9.89 -13.40
N ASN A 142 3.98 11.16 -13.53
CA ASN A 142 3.34 11.65 -14.74
C ASN A 142 4.33 11.62 -15.91
N VAL A 143 3.87 11.21 -17.10
CA VAL A 143 4.66 11.17 -18.33
C VAL A 143 5.24 12.53 -18.73
N THR A 144 4.59 13.63 -18.33
CA THR A 144 5.07 14.99 -18.60
C THR A 144 6.06 15.51 -17.56
N HIS A 145 6.38 14.73 -16.53
CA HIS A 145 7.32 15.14 -15.48
C HIS A 145 8.75 15.20 -16.04
N PRO A 146 9.58 16.22 -15.73
CA PRO A 146 10.93 16.33 -16.27
C PRO A 146 11.80 15.09 -16.01
N ASP A 147 11.65 14.46 -14.84
CA ASP A 147 12.39 13.25 -14.47
C ASP A 147 11.77 11.93 -14.95
N ILE A 148 10.81 11.95 -15.89
CA ILE A 148 10.16 10.73 -16.38
C ILE A 148 11.17 9.72 -16.94
N LEU A 149 12.17 10.18 -17.69
CA LEU A 149 13.18 9.31 -18.28
C LEU A 149 14.05 8.65 -17.20
N LYS A 150 14.36 9.39 -16.13
CA LYS A 150 15.07 8.85 -14.96
C LYS A 150 14.21 7.82 -14.23
N PHE A 151 12.91 8.07 -14.12
CA PHE A 151 11.95 7.18 -13.45
C PHE A 151 11.76 5.85 -14.18
N ILE A 152 11.57 5.85 -15.51
CA ILE A 152 11.39 4.60 -16.28
C ILE A 152 12.67 3.75 -16.33
N THR A 153 13.85 4.39 -16.22
CA THR A 153 15.15 3.71 -16.17
C THR A 153 15.57 3.33 -14.76
N ALA A 154 14.82 3.74 -13.73
CA ALA A 154 15.13 3.49 -12.32
C ALA A 154 14.97 2.02 -11.88
N GLN A 155 14.35 1.16 -12.68
CA GLN A 155 14.36 -0.29 -12.41
C GLN A 155 15.58 -1.02 -13.01
N GLY A 156 16.44 -0.28 -13.73
CA GLY A 156 17.68 -0.81 -14.30
C GLY A 156 18.85 -0.90 -13.32
N ARG A 157 20.04 -1.28 -13.83
CA ARG A 157 21.26 -1.59 -13.05
C ARG A 157 21.68 -0.58 -11.97
N TRP A 158 21.28 0.69 -12.10
CA TRP A 158 21.79 1.79 -11.28
C TRP A 158 20.99 2.04 -9.99
N TYR A 159 19.71 1.67 -9.97
CA TYR A 159 18.83 1.81 -8.81
C TYR A 159 18.21 0.45 -8.53
N LYS A 160 18.65 -0.21 -7.45
CA LYS A 160 18.09 -1.51 -7.04
C LYS A 160 16.78 -1.29 -6.30
N LEU A 161 15.74 -0.88 -7.01
CA LEU A 161 14.38 -0.81 -6.50
C LEU A 161 13.81 -2.23 -6.39
N THR A 162 13.93 -2.85 -5.22
CA THR A 162 13.52 -4.26 -5.02
C THR A 162 12.14 -4.41 -4.39
N ASN A 163 11.58 -3.32 -3.86
CA ASN A 163 10.30 -3.26 -3.19
C ASN A 163 9.30 -2.32 -3.91
N PHE A 164 9.65 -1.79 -5.10
CA PHE A 164 8.81 -0.92 -5.91
C PHE A 164 8.49 -1.52 -7.27
N ASN A 165 7.21 -1.49 -7.62
CA ASN A 165 6.76 -1.64 -9.00
C ASN A 165 6.59 -0.26 -9.66
N ILE A 166 7.20 -0.07 -10.83
CA ILE A 166 7.13 1.14 -11.64
C ILE A 166 6.47 0.79 -12.98
N PRO A 167 5.25 1.28 -13.25
CA PRO A 167 4.61 1.09 -14.55
C PRO A 167 5.44 1.73 -15.66
N GLY A 168 5.73 0.98 -16.73
CA GLY A 168 6.50 1.47 -17.88
C GLY A 168 8.03 1.34 -17.75
N GLY A 169 8.54 0.75 -16.66
CA GLY A 169 9.94 0.34 -16.58
C GLY A 169 10.24 -0.75 -17.61
N CYS A 170 11.17 -0.49 -18.51
CA CYS A 170 11.70 -1.51 -19.42
C CYS A 170 12.99 -2.07 -18.79
N ASN A 171 13.01 -3.37 -18.52
CA ASN A 171 14.21 -4.10 -18.09
C ASN A 171 15.19 -4.31 -19.26
#